data_AF-A0A4R1RSY0-F1
#
_entry.id   AF-A0A4R1RSY0-F1
#
_cell.length_a   1.000
_cell.length_b   1.000
_cell.length_c   1.000
_cell.angle_alpha   90.00
_cell.angle_beta   90.00
_cell.angle_gamma   90.00
#
_symmetry.space_group_name_H-M   'P 1'
#
loop_
_entity.id
_entity.type
_entity.pdbx_description
1 polymer ?
#
loop_
_entity_poly.entity_id
_entity_poly.type
_entity_poly.pdbx_seq_one_letter_code
_entity_poly.pdbx_strand_id
1 'polypeptide(L)'
;MIDTSSNPKLDASDCLQAIALAMKVLEPLAPPDGPFKLIGVTNLVKGSRPPSGPMVWELTFKPSRLLPDNPSEEVGAGGEWFARIDLARHDNPVRLIRGE
;
A
#
# COMPACT_ATOMS: atom_id res chain seq x y z
N MET A 1 -14.84 17.21 -30.76
CA MET A 1 -13.56 16.60 -30.32
C MET A 1 -13.70 16.30 -28.85
N ILE A 2 -13.75 15.04 -28.47
CA ILE A 2 -13.71 14.65 -27.06
C ILE A 2 -12.23 14.50 -26.74
N ASP A 3 -11.71 15.36 -25.86
CA ASP A 3 -10.33 15.29 -25.40
C ASP A 3 -10.16 13.99 -24.60
N THR A 4 -9.45 13.03 -25.19
CA THR A 4 -9.19 11.70 -24.62
C THR A 4 -7.95 11.67 -23.72
N SER A 5 -7.50 12.80 -23.18
CA SER A 5 -6.23 12.89 -22.44
C SER A 5 -6.40 13.06 -20.93
N SER A 6 -7.45 12.49 -20.33
CA SER A 6 -7.53 12.39 -18.87
C SER A 6 -6.83 11.12 -18.40
N ASN A 7 -5.52 11.04 -18.64
CA ASN A 7 -4.69 10.09 -17.91
C ASN A 7 -4.56 10.68 -16.50
N PRO A 8 -5.14 10.06 -15.45
CA PRO A 8 -5.04 10.62 -14.11
C PRO A 8 -3.54 10.72 -13.78
N LYS A 9 -3.04 11.95 -13.63
CA LYS A 9 -1.69 12.18 -13.12
C LYS A 9 -1.72 11.70 -11.67
N LEU A 10 -1.30 10.46 -11.46
CA LEU A 10 -1.00 9.95 -10.13
C LEU A 10 0.00 10.91 -9.48
N ASP A 11 -0.40 11.56 -8.41
CA ASP A 11 0.44 12.51 -7.71
C ASP A 11 0.89 11.96 -6.35
N ALA A 12 1.83 12.66 -5.73
CA ALA A 12 2.33 12.29 -4.42
C ALA A 12 1.23 12.35 -3.34
N SER A 13 0.17 13.14 -3.55
CA SER A 13 -0.95 13.28 -2.63
C SER A 13 -1.79 12.00 -2.60
N ASP A 14 -2.08 11.42 -3.77
CA ASP A 14 -2.78 10.14 -3.89
C ASP A 14 -2.05 9.03 -3.12
N CYS A 15 -0.73 8.96 -3.30
CA CYS A 15 0.12 8.00 -2.60
C CYS A 15 0.01 8.16 -1.07
N LEU A 16 0.14 9.39 -0.57
CA LEU A 16 0.03 9.70 0.86
C LEU A 16 -1.36 9.38 1.41
N GLN A 17 -2.41 9.64 0.65
CA GLN A 17 -3.79 9.30 1.04
C GLN A 17 -3.98 7.78 1.14
N ALA A 18 -3.45 7.01 0.20
CA ALA A 18 -3.51 5.55 0.25
C ALA A 18 -2.78 5.00 1.48
N ILE A 19 -1.59 5.53 1.78
CA ILE A 19 -0.82 5.17 2.98
C ILE A 19 -1.61 5.48 4.25
N ALA A 20 -2.20 6.67 4.35
CA ALA A 20 -2.99 7.08 5.52
C ALA A 20 -4.21 6.17 5.74
N LEU A 21 -4.90 5.77 4.68
CA LEU A 21 -6.02 4.83 4.77
C LEU A 21 -5.58 3.44 5.22
N ALA A 22 -4.48 2.93 4.67
CA ALA A 22 -3.94 1.63 5.08
C ALA A 22 -3.49 1.63 6.55
N MET A 23 -2.81 2.70 7.00
CA MET A 23 -2.36 2.84 8.38
C MET A 23 -3.52 2.84 9.38
N LYS A 24 -4.63 3.55 9.10
CA LYS A 24 -5.82 3.53 9.97
C LYS A 24 -6.38 2.13 10.23
N VAL A 25 -6.21 1.21 9.28
CA VAL A 25 -6.71 -0.17 9.39
C VAL A 25 -5.67 -1.08 10.03
N LEU A 26 -4.39 -0.81 9.79
CA LEU A 26 -3.28 -1.58 10.33
C LEU A 26 -2.95 -1.25 11.79
N GLU A 27 -3.13 0.01 12.21
CA GLU A 27 -2.82 0.47 13.57
C GLU A 27 -3.48 -0.38 14.67
N PRO A 28 -4.79 -0.72 14.59
CA PRO A 28 -5.43 -1.60 15.57
C PRO A 28 -4.89 -3.04 15.58
N LEU A 29 -4.23 -3.46 14.49
CA LEU A 29 -3.64 -4.79 14.33
C LEU A 29 -2.14 -4.79 14.67
N ALA A 30 -1.60 -3.66 15.11
CA ALA A 30 -0.19 -3.52 15.40
C ALA A 30 0.24 -4.54 16.48
N PRO A 31 1.33 -5.28 16.25
CA PRO A 31 1.89 -6.15 17.26
C PRO A 31 2.26 -5.35 18.53
N PRO A 32 2.14 -5.93 19.74
CA PRO A 32 2.54 -5.28 20.99
C PRO A 32 4.04 -4.89 21.01
N ASP A 33 4.81 -5.52 20.15
CA ASP A 33 6.25 -5.46 19.96
C ASP A 33 6.69 -4.49 18.84
N GLY A 34 5.78 -3.64 18.33
CA GLY A 34 6.14 -2.44 17.58
C GLY A 34 5.22 -2.11 16.39
N PRO A 35 5.21 -0.85 15.92
CA PRO A 35 4.35 -0.43 14.82
C PRO A 35 4.76 -1.07 13.49
N PHE A 36 3.83 -1.07 12.54
CA PHE A 36 4.14 -1.38 11.15
C PHE A 36 4.95 -0.24 10.51
N LYS A 37 5.93 -0.60 9.69
CA LYS A 37 6.61 0.33 8.77
C LYS A 37 6.27 -0.03 7.34
N LEU A 38 6.09 0.99 6.51
CA LEU A 38 5.91 0.85 5.07
C LEU A 38 7.24 0.50 4.42
N ILE A 39 7.29 -0.58 3.63
CA ILE A 39 8.49 -1.07 2.94
C ILE A 39 8.32 -1.18 1.43
N GLY A 40 7.09 -1.10 0.92
CA GLY A 40 6.80 -1.17 -0.51
C GLY A 40 5.56 -0.38 -0.89
N VAL A 41 5.62 0.28 -2.04
CA VAL A 41 4.52 1.05 -2.61
C VAL A 41 4.49 0.82 -4.11
N THR A 42 3.39 0.28 -4.61
CA THR A 42 3.18 0.05 -6.03
C THR A 42 1.83 0.59 -6.44
N ASN A 43 1.81 1.47 -7.44
CA ASN A 43 0.56 1.86 -8.06
C ASN A 43 0.18 0.86 -9.16
N LEU A 44 -1.01 0.27 -9.06
CA LEU A 44 -1.47 -0.80 -9.95
C LEU A 44 -2.07 -0.30 -11.28
N VAL A 45 -2.18 1.01 -11.51
CA VAL A 45 -2.62 1.61 -12.79
C VAL A 45 -1.65 1.25 -13.92
N LYS A 46 -0.36 1.12 -13.60
CA LYS A 46 0.69 0.72 -14.55
C LYS A 46 0.90 -0.80 -14.51
N GLY A 47 0.06 -1.55 -15.21
CA GLY A 47 0.41 -2.92 -15.65
C GLY A 47 -0.35 -4.10 -15.02
N SER A 48 -1.41 -3.90 -14.24
CA SER A 48 -2.20 -5.02 -13.70
C SER A 48 -3.33 -5.49 -14.64
N ARG A 49 -3.49 -6.82 -14.78
CA ARG A 49 -4.66 -7.47 -15.41
C ARG A 49 -5.41 -8.30 -14.34
N PRO A 50 -6.73 -8.11 -14.15
CA PRO A 50 -7.59 -7.13 -14.80
C PRO A 50 -7.25 -5.69 -14.36
N PRO A 51 -7.56 -4.67 -15.18
CA PRO A 51 -7.36 -3.28 -14.81
C PRO A 51 -8.16 -2.99 -13.55
N SER A 52 -7.44 -2.89 -12.44
CA SER A 52 -7.92 -2.22 -11.24
C SER A 52 -8.15 -0.76 -11.62
N GLY A 53 -9.22 -0.12 -11.14
CA GLY A 53 -9.55 1.26 -11.53
C GLY A 53 -8.39 2.27 -11.38
N PRO A 54 -8.58 3.51 -11.86
CA PRO A 54 -7.52 4.51 -12.04
C PRO A 54 -6.72 4.92 -10.78
N MET A 55 -7.03 4.41 -9.59
CA MET A 55 -6.44 4.86 -8.32
C MET A 55 -6.21 3.71 -7.32
N VAL A 56 -5.78 2.55 -7.80
CA VAL A 56 -5.47 1.41 -6.93
C VAL A 56 -3.99 1.34 -6.58
N TRP A 57 -3.71 1.28 -5.28
CA TRP A 57 -2.39 1.18 -4.68
C TRP A 57 -2.24 -0.14 -3.92
N GLU A 58 -1.11 -0.80 -4.11
CA GLU A 58 -0.65 -1.90 -3.29
C GLU A 58 0.48 -1.39 -2.38
N LEU A 59 0.28 -1.59 -1.08
CA LEU A 59 1.18 -1.13 -0.04
C LEU A 59 1.64 -2.34 0.76
N THR A 60 2.95 -2.47 0.95
CA THR A 60 3.56 -3.55 1.73
C THR A 60 4.11 -2.97 3.01
N PHE A 61 3.63 -3.49 4.13
CA PHE A 61 4.06 -3.14 5.47
C PHE A 61 4.76 -4.31 6.13
N LYS A 62 5.64 -4.02 7.10
CA LYS A 62 6.29 -5.04 7.92
C LYS A 62 6.43 -4.54 9.35
N PRO A 63 6.22 -5.39 10.38
CA PRO A 63 6.49 -5.03 11.77
C PRO A 63 7.91 -4.50 11.93
N SER A 64 8.09 -3.39 12.66
CA SER A 64 9.39 -2.74 12.82
C SER A 64 10.46 -3.68 13.38
N ARG A 65 10.08 -4.61 14.27
CA ARG A 65 11.00 -5.60 14.86
C ARG A 65 11.56 -6.63 13.88
N LEU A 66 10.91 -6.79 12.72
CA LEU A 66 11.31 -7.72 11.67
C LEU A 66 12.14 -7.01 10.58
N LEU A 67 12.43 -5.73 10.78
CA LEU A 67 13.30 -4.96 9.90
C LEU A 67 14.69 -4.87 10.51
N PRO A 68 15.74 -4.96 9.69
CA PRO A 68 17.08 -4.77 10.17
C PRO A 68 17.27 -3.34 10.70
N ASP A 69 18.13 -3.19 11.71
CA ASP A 69 18.49 -1.87 12.23
C ASP A 69 19.29 -1.07 11.18
N ASN A 70 20.03 -1.77 10.31
CA ASN A 70 20.74 -1.19 9.19
C ASN A 70 19.89 -1.27 7.91
N PRO A 71 19.50 -0.14 7.31
CA PRO A 71 18.67 -0.12 6.10
C PRO A 71 19.36 -0.66 4.85
N SER A 72 20.68 -0.91 4.91
CA SER A 72 21.45 -1.51 3.82
C SER A 72 21.41 -3.05 3.85
N GLU A 73 20.93 -3.64 4.94
CA GLU A 73 20.77 -5.08 5.07
C GLU A 73 19.48 -5.54 4.38
N GLU A 74 19.48 -6.76 3.85
CA GLU A 74 18.30 -7.33 3.21
C GLU A 74 17.17 -7.50 4.22
N VAL A 75 15.98 -7.05 3.83
CA VAL A 75 14.75 -7.37 4.55
C VAL A 75 14.44 -8.83 4.28
N GLY A 76 14.57 -9.69 5.29
CA GLY A 76 14.23 -11.11 5.18
C GLY A 76 12.77 -11.33 4.77
N ALA A 77 12.41 -12.52 4.27
CA ALA A 77 11.03 -12.84 3.89
C ALA A 77 10.11 -13.09 5.10
N GLY A 78 8.80 -12.88 4.94
CA GLY A 78 7.75 -13.31 5.87
C GLY A 78 7.30 -12.22 6.85
N GLY A 79 6.02 -12.29 7.25
CA GLY A 79 5.41 -11.33 8.18
C GLY A 79 5.04 -9.98 7.56
N GLU A 80 5.08 -9.86 6.23
CA GLU A 80 4.56 -8.70 5.51
C GLU A 80 3.04 -8.59 5.62
N TRP A 81 2.54 -7.37 5.47
CA TRP A 81 1.13 -7.05 5.37
C TRP A 81 0.88 -6.29 4.08
N PHE A 82 0.03 -6.85 3.23
CA PHE A 82 -0.32 -6.28 1.94
C PHE A 82 -1.67 -5.60 2.05
N ALA A 83 -1.69 -4.28 1.88
CA ALA A 83 -2.90 -3.49 1.83
C ALA A 83 -3.16 -3.02 0.40
N ARG A 84 -4.36 -3.33 -0.12
CA ARG A 84 -4.83 -2.82 -1.40
C ARG A 84 -5.86 -1.74 -1.17
N ILE A 85 -5.56 -0.52 -1.61
CA ILE A 85 -6.38 0.67 -1.43
C ILE A 85 -6.85 1.14 -2.80
N ASP A 86 -8.15 1.36 -2.95
CA ASP A 86 -8.75 1.94 -4.16
C ASP A 86 -9.34 3.29 -3.80
N LEU A 87 -8.59 4.37 -4.07
CA LEU A 87 -9.01 5.73 -3.70
C LEU A 87 -10.27 6.19 -4.43
N ALA A 88 -10.65 5.53 -5.53
CA ALA A 88 -11.91 5.82 -6.23
C ALA A 88 -13.13 5.23 -5.51
N ARG A 89 -12.93 4.36 -4.52
CA ARG A 89 -13.98 3.76 -3.72
C ARG A 89 -14.05 4.37 -2.32
N HIS A 90 -15.27 4.57 -1.82
CA HIS A 90 -15.47 5.06 -0.45
C HIS A 90 -15.28 3.98 0.62
N ASP A 91 -15.31 2.69 0.27
CA ASP A 91 -15.28 1.53 1.17
C ASP A 91 -13.86 0.93 1.40
N ASN A 92 -12.83 1.77 1.45
CA ASN A 92 -11.44 1.32 1.69
C ASN A 92 -11.22 0.73 3.10
N PRO A 93 -10.35 -0.30 3.26
CA PRO A 93 -9.48 -0.92 2.26
C PRO A 93 -10.11 -2.11 1.52
N VAL A 94 -9.67 -2.34 0.27
CA VAL A 94 -10.21 -3.39 -0.61
C VAL A 94 -9.74 -4.80 -0.20
N ARG A 95 -8.53 -4.91 0.35
CA ARG A 95 -7.99 -6.17 0.86
C ARG A 95 -6.82 -5.92 1.80
N LEU A 96 -6.79 -6.65 2.91
CA LEU A 96 -5.63 -6.74 3.82
C LEU A 96 -5.24 -8.21 3.97
N ILE A 97 -3.99 -8.55 3.65
CA ILE A 97 -3.49 -9.93 3.70
C ILE A 97 -2.19 -9.93 4.51
N ARG A 98 -2.06 -10.90 5.42
CA ARG A 98 -0.78 -11.20 6.06
C ARG A 98 -0.02 -12.21 5.19
N GLY A 99 1.21 -11.89 4.81
CA GLY A 99 2.17 -12.82 4.24
C GLY A 99 2.65 -13.79 5.31
N GLU A 100 2.60 -15.08 5.00
CA GLU A 100 3.16 -16.15 5.84
C GLU A 100 4.69 -16.18 5.76
#